data_AF-A0A8S4RPK2-F1
#
_entry.id   AF-A0A8S4RPK2-F1
#
_cell.length_a   1.000
_cell.length_b   1.000
_cell.length_c   1.000
_cell.angle_alpha   90.00
_cell.angle_beta   90.00
_cell.angle_gamma   90.00
#
_symmetry.space_group_name_H-M   'P 1'
#
loop_
_entity.id
_entity.type
_entity.pdbx_description
1 polymer ?
#
loop_
_entity_poly.entity_id
_entity_poly.type
_entity_poly.pdbx_seq_one_letter_code
_entity_poly.pdbx_strand_id
1 'polypeptide(L)'
;MNTREYREKLIDEVKKYPVLYDTRHENHRDIDVRDRCWLEISERLGANCEILKREWKILRDSLRQSLKKCNKGATTKAGVPCKKWRFQNRMAFVLPYMTKRRNPRQLRDDIKVDETEVQSEQEQDSEALAEWDPGNSDNDALDLFFASVCQSTKRLPKKYQSQIKREVLDTLLRIEEQHETDARETKIAVAKMF
;
A
#
# COMPACT_ATOMS: atom_id res chain seq x y z
N MET A 1 2.77 27.72 -5.65
CA MET A 1 2.66 26.74 -6.77
C MET A 1 1.29 26.10 -6.72
N ASN A 2 0.62 25.95 -7.84
CA ASN A 2 -0.64 25.21 -7.88
C ASN A 2 -0.39 23.73 -7.59
N THR A 3 -1.24 23.08 -6.77
CA THR A 3 -1.17 21.63 -6.46
C THR A 3 -1.10 20.78 -7.74
N ARG A 4 -1.71 21.26 -8.83
CA ARG A 4 -1.64 20.63 -10.14
C ARG A 4 -0.23 20.63 -10.73
N GLU A 5 0.40 21.79 -10.82
CA GLU A 5 1.75 21.94 -11.41
C GLU A 5 2.78 21.19 -10.57
N TYR A 6 2.59 21.18 -9.25
CA TYR A 6 3.41 20.42 -8.33
C TYR A 6 3.35 18.90 -8.61
N ARG A 7 2.14 18.36 -8.82
CA ARG A 7 1.95 16.95 -9.21
C ARG A 7 2.57 16.63 -10.58
N GLU A 8 2.47 17.55 -11.54
CA GLU A 8 3.09 17.40 -12.86
C GLU A 8 4.63 17.32 -12.74
N LYS A 9 5.23 18.23 -11.97
CA LYS A 9 6.68 18.21 -11.68
C LYS A 9 7.12 16.95 -10.95
N LEU A 10 6.33 16.49 -9.97
CA LEU A 10 6.60 15.24 -9.27
C LEU A 10 6.63 14.04 -10.23
N ILE A 11 5.65 13.95 -11.13
CA ILE A 11 5.61 12.86 -12.13
C ILE A 11 6.84 12.93 -13.05
N ASP A 12 7.21 14.12 -13.49
CA ASP A 12 8.35 14.32 -14.39
C ASP A 12 9.69 13.98 -13.71
N GLU A 13 9.88 14.31 -12.43
CA GLU A 13 11.06 13.90 -11.68
C GLU A 13 11.07 12.39 -11.44
N VAL A 14 9.98 11.79 -10.97
CA VAL A 14 9.91 10.34 -10.73
C VAL A 14 10.16 9.54 -12.01
N LYS A 15 9.74 10.04 -13.17
CA LYS A 15 9.99 9.42 -14.47
C LYS A 15 11.48 9.19 -14.75
N LYS A 16 12.35 10.07 -14.27
CA LYS A 16 13.81 9.97 -14.44
C LYS A 16 14.44 8.81 -13.66
N TYR A 17 13.76 8.30 -12.63
CA TYR A 17 14.28 7.26 -11.75
C TYR A 17 13.52 5.93 -11.93
N PRO A 18 13.92 5.07 -12.87
CA PRO A 18 13.27 3.78 -13.11
C PRO A 18 13.23 2.88 -11.87
N VAL A 19 14.20 3.01 -10.96
CA VAL A 19 14.24 2.28 -9.68
C VAL A 19 12.96 2.45 -8.85
N LEU A 20 12.25 3.57 -9.00
CA LEU A 20 11.03 3.86 -8.23
C LEU A 20 9.77 3.15 -8.75
N TYR A 21 9.74 2.74 -10.02
CA TYR A 21 8.53 2.22 -10.66
C TYR A 21 8.73 0.94 -11.46
N ASP A 22 9.95 0.63 -11.88
CA ASP A 22 10.28 -0.59 -12.60
C ASP A 22 10.52 -1.74 -11.61
N THR A 23 9.57 -2.68 -11.59
CA THR A 23 9.61 -3.88 -10.75
C THR A 23 10.66 -4.90 -11.21
N ARG A 24 11.20 -4.75 -12.43
CA ARG A 24 12.21 -5.64 -13.03
C ARG A 24 13.63 -5.10 -12.85
N HIS A 25 13.79 -3.88 -12.36
CA HIS A 25 15.10 -3.28 -12.14
C HIS A 25 15.80 -3.96 -10.96
N GLU A 26 17.08 -4.31 -11.13
CA GLU A 26 17.90 -5.00 -10.12
C GLU A 26 17.87 -4.27 -8.76
N ASN A 27 18.06 -2.95 -8.81
CA ASN A 27 18.04 -2.08 -7.63
C ASN A 27 16.64 -1.75 -7.08
N HIS A 28 15.53 -2.25 -7.66
CA HIS A 28 14.19 -2.02 -7.11
C HIS A 28 13.98 -2.69 -5.74
N ARG A 29 14.69 -3.80 -5.53
CA ARG A 29 14.67 -4.57 -4.27
C ARG A 29 15.51 -3.91 -3.17
N ASP A 30 16.44 -3.04 -3.56
CA ASP A 30 17.27 -2.28 -2.64
C ASP A 30 16.50 -1.08 -2.09
N ILE A 31 16.33 -1.06 -0.77
CA ILE A 31 15.58 -0.03 -0.06
C ILE A 31 16.39 1.27 -0.02
N ASP A 32 17.71 1.16 0.14
CA ASP A 32 18.60 2.32 0.31
C ASP A 32 18.80 3.05 -1.03
N VAL A 33 18.86 2.33 -2.14
CA VAL A 33 18.85 2.97 -3.48
C VAL A 33 17.55 3.72 -3.71
N ARG A 34 16.40 3.10 -3.39
CA ARG A 34 15.09 3.73 -3.58
C ARG A 34 14.93 4.97 -2.71
N ASP A 35 15.37 4.90 -1.45
CA ASP A 35 15.30 6.04 -0.54
C ASP A 35 16.23 7.17 -0.96
N ARG A 36 17.43 6.86 -1.48
CA ARG A 36 18.32 7.87 -2.10
C ARG A 36 17.67 8.58 -3.28
N CYS A 37 17.02 7.83 -4.18
CA CYS A 37 16.28 8.44 -5.29
C CYS A 37 15.16 9.37 -4.80
N TRP A 38 14.40 8.96 -3.78
CA TRP A 38 13.37 9.83 -3.19
C TRP A 38 13.96 11.06 -2.51
N LEU A 39 15.13 10.93 -1.88
CA LEU A 39 15.82 12.04 -1.26
C LEU A 39 16.26 13.08 -2.31
N GLU A 40 16.82 12.62 -3.43
CA GLU A 40 17.21 13.49 -4.54
C GLU A 40 16.00 14.22 -5.17
N ILE A 41 14.87 13.53 -5.34
CA ILE A 41 13.61 14.16 -5.79
C ILE A 41 13.14 15.19 -4.76
N SER A 42 13.25 14.88 -3.46
CA SER A 42 12.83 15.75 -2.37
C SER A 42 13.63 17.05 -2.31
N GLU A 43 14.94 16.97 -2.55
CA GLU A 43 15.83 18.12 -2.63
C GLU A 43 15.51 19.00 -3.84
N ARG A 44 15.26 18.41 -5.01
CA ARG A 44 14.89 19.15 -6.23
C ARG A 44 13.53 19.86 -6.13
N LEU A 45 12.55 19.24 -5.49
CA LEU A 45 11.21 19.80 -5.30
C LEU A 45 11.10 20.69 -4.06
N GLY A 46 12.12 20.71 -3.19
CA GLY A 46 12.12 21.45 -1.93
C GLY A 46 11.03 21.00 -0.96
N ALA A 47 10.69 19.72 -0.98
CA ALA A 47 9.57 19.16 -0.23
C ALA A 47 9.98 17.92 0.56
N ASN A 48 9.24 17.59 1.62
CA ASN A 48 9.54 16.42 2.42
C ASN A 48 9.36 15.12 1.61
N CYS A 49 10.37 14.24 1.66
CA CYS A 49 10.39 12.92 1.04
C CYS A 49 9.10 12.11 1.30
N GLU A 50 8.58 12.14 2.53
CA GLU A 50 7.39 11.39 2.91
C GLU A 50 6.11 11.96 2.29
N ILE A 51 6.03 13.29 2.15
CA ILE A 51 4.92 13.96 1.46
C ILE A 51 4.93 13.58 -0.03
N LEU A 52 6.11 13.54 -0.65
CA LEU A 52 6.27 13.14 -2.05
C LEU A 52 5.91 11.68 -2.29
N LYS A 53 6.34 10.77 -1.41
CA LYS A 53 5.95 9.37 -1.43
C LYS A 53 4.42 9.21 -1.33
N ARG A 54 3.76 9.99 -0.46
CA ARG A 54 2.30 10.00 -0.31
C ARG A 54 1.60 10.49 -1.58
N GLU A 55 1.99 11.64 -2.11
CA GLU A 55 1.41 12.19 -3.35
C GLU A 55 1.61 11.23 -4.54
N TRP A 56 2.78 10.60 -4.64
CA TRP A 56 3.03 9.58 -5.65
C TRP A 56 2.14 8.34 -5.48
N LYS A 57 1.89 7.89 -4.24
CA LYS A 57 0.93 6.80 -3.95
C LYS A 57 -0.48 7.18 -4.43
N ILE A 58 -0.96 8.37 -4.07
CA ILE A 58 -2.27 8.90 -4.48
C ILE A 58 -2.38 8.95 -6.01
N LEU A 59 -1.34 9.44 -6.69
CA LEU A 59 -1.28 9.50 -8.15
C LEU A 59 -1.35 8.09 -8.78
N ARG A 60 -0.60 7.12 -8.26
CA ARG A 60 -0.65 5.73 -8.76
C ARG A 60 -1.99 5.06 -8.50
N ASP A 61 -2.61 5.31 -7.34
CA ASP A 61 -3.94 4.78 -7.02
C ASP A 61 -5.01 5.37 -7.94
N SER A 62 -4.97 6.69 -8.19
CA SER A 62 -5.85 7.38 -9.13
C SER A 62 -5.67 6.86 -10.57
N LEU A 63 -4.42 6.60 -10.99
CA LEU A 63 -4.12 5.95 -12.26
C LEU A 63 -4.75 4.55 -12.33
N ARG A 64 -4.57 3.71 -11.30
CA ARG A 64 -5.15 2.36 -11.23
C ARG A 64 -6.68 2.40 -11.32
N GLN A 65 -7.33 3.32 -10.60
CA GLN A 65 -8.77 3.49 -10.64
C GLN A 65 -9.25 3.93 -12.02
N SER A 66 -8.56 4.87 -12.66
CA SER A 66 -8.90 5.32 -14.02
C SER A 66 -8.82 4.20 -15.06
N LEU A 67 -7.80 3.33 -14.96
CA LEU A 67 -7.66 2.17 -15.84
C LEU A 67 -8.73 1.11 -15.58
N LYS A 68 -9.10 0.86 -14.32
CA LYS A 68 -10.22 -0.03 -13.97
C LYS A 68 -11.54 0.47 -14.56
N LYS A 69 -11.79 1.79 -14.47
CA LYS A 69 -12.99 2.43 -15.02
C LYS A 69 -13.03 2.32 -16.55
N CYS A 70 -11.89 2.48 -17.21
CA CYS A 70 -11.78 2.34 -18.67
C CYS A 70 -11.91 0.87 -19.13
N ASN A 71 -11.31 -0.09 -18.42
CA ASN A 71 -11.36 -1.52 -18.80
C ASN A 71 -12.73 -2.17 -18.53
N LYS A 72 -13.51 -1.71 -17.54
CA LYS A 72 -14.84 -2.24 -17.25
C LYS A 72 -15.96 -1.68 -18.14
N GLY A 73 -15.64 -0.74 -19.02
CA GLY A 73 -16.60 -0.09 -19.91
C GLY A 73 -15.87 0.80 -20.89
N ALA A 74 -15.28 0.20 -21.93
CA ALA A 74 -14.62 0.92 -23.02
C ALA A 74 -15.57 1.95 -23.69
N THR A 75 -16.86 1.76 -23.51
CA THR A 75 -17.96 2.68 -23.77
C THR A 75 -18.78 2.89 -22.49
N THR A 76 -19.11 4.14 -22.16
CA THR A 76 -20.18 4.39 -21.18
C THR A 76 -21.50 3.80 -21.71
N LYS A 77 -22.52 3.63 -20.85
CA LYS A 77 -23.87 3.21 -21.30
C LYS A 77 -24.46 4.11 -22.42
N ALA A 78 -23.86 5.29 -22.66
CA ALA A 78 -24.19 6.24 -23.71
C ALA A 78 -23.24 6.20 -24.94
N GLY A 79 -22.38 5.18 -25.07
CA GLY A 79 -21.47 5.03 -26.23
C GLY A 79 -20.26 5.97 -26.26
N VAL A 80 -20.06 6.79 -25.22
CA VAL A 80 -18.97 7.78 -25.17
C VAL A 80 -17.68 7.13 -24.66
N PRO A 81 -16.51 7.38 -25.30
CA PRO A 81 -15.22 6.89 -24.83
C PRO A 81 -14.94 7.33 -23.39
N CYS A 82 -14.45 6.40 -22.55
CA CYS A 82 -14.09 6.72 -21.18
C CYS A 82 -13.07 7.88 -21.12
N LYS A 83 -13.39 8.94 -20.36
CA LYS A 83 -12.53 10.12 -20.22
C LYS A 83 -11.18 9.71 -19.61
N LYS A 84 -10.11 9.84 -20.40
CA LYS A 84 -8.72 9.59 -19.97
C LYS A 84 -8.41 10.48 -18.77
N TRP A 85 -7.80 9.92 -17.74
CA TRP A 85 -7.41 10.69 -16.56
C TRP A 85 -6.30 11.67 -16.94
N ARG A 86 -6.33 12.89 -16.38
CA ARG A 86 -5.51 14.02 -16.87
C ARG A 86 -3.99 13.74 -16.82
N PHE A 87 -3.54 12.94 -15.85
CA PHE A 87 -2.14 12.56 -15.69
C PHE A 87 -1.81 11.20 -16.31
N GLN A 88 -2.78 10.53 -16.94
CA GLN A 88 -2.62 9.20 -17.52
C GLN A 88 -1.53 9.15 -18.59
N ASN A 89 -1.48 10.15 -19.48
CA ASN A 89 -0.43 10.22 -20.50
C ASN A 89 0.96 10.46 -19.89
N ARG A 90 1.04 11.32 -18.87
CA ARG A 90 2.32 11.63 -18.18
C ARG A 90 2.82 10.46 -17.34
N MET A 91 1.92 9.68 -16.73
CA MET A 91 2.26 8.48 -15.96
C MET A 91 2.25 7.19 -16.80
N ALA A 92 2.10 7.29 -18.13
CA ALA A 92 2.01 6.13 -19.01
C ALA A 92 3.25 5.23 -18.93
N PHE A 93 4.42 5.80 -18.61
CA PHE A 93 5.68 5.07 -18.44
C PHE A 93 5.65 4.04 -17.29
N VAL A 94 4.76 4.21 -16.32
CA VAL A 94 4.61 3.28 -15.20
C VAL A 94 3.74 2.07 -15.60
N LEU A 95 2.89 2.22 -16.64
CA LEU A 95 1.91 1.19 -17.03
C LEU A 95 2.51 -0.18 -17.39
N PRO A 96 3.64 -0.28 -18.12
CA PRO A 96 4.26 -1.56 -18.44
C PRO A 96 4.75 -2.32 -17.20
N TYR A 97 5.12 -1.59 -16.15
CA TYR A 97 5.71 -2.11 -14.91
C TYR A 97 4.69 -2.23 -13.76
N MET A 98 3.52 -1.59 -13.90
CA MET A 98 2.34 -1.82 -13.08
C MET A 98 1.72 -3.16 -13.46
N THR A 99 2.37 -4.24 -13.06
CA THR A 99 1.89 -5.60 -13.21
C THR A 99 0.42 -5.67 -12.81
N LYS A 100 -0.46 -5.93 -13.79
CA LYS A 100 -1.82 -6.37 -13.48
C LYS A 100 -1.64 -7.58 -12.59
N ARG A 101 -1.93 -7.49 -11.29
CA ARG A 101 -2.16 -8.68 -10.47
C ARG A 101 -3.31 -9.42 -11.15
N ARG A 102 -2.97 -10.37 -12.02
CA ARG A 102 -3.90 -11.30 -12.59
C ARG A 102 -4.34 -12.13 -11.40
N ASN A 103 -5.59 -11.94 -10.99
CA ASN A 103 -6.18 -12.62 -9.85
C ASN A 103 -5.96 -14.13 -10.10
N PRO A 104 -5.22 -14.86 -9.23
CA PRO A 104 -4.97 -16.30 -9.43
C PRO A 104 -6.26 -17.13 -9.54
N ARG A 105 -7.38 -16.56 -9.10
CA ARG A 105 -8.73 -17.13 -9.15
C ARG A 105 -9.28 -17.38 -10.56
N GLN A 106 -8.66 -16.89 -11.63
CA GLN A 106 -9.11 -17.15 -13.01
C GLN A 106 -8.42 -18.34 -13.71
N LEU A 107 -7.61 -19.13 -12.98
CA LEU A 107 -6.95 -20.32 -13.52
C LEU A 107 -7.38 -21.57 -12.74
N ARG A 108 -8.70 -21.78 -12.58
CA ARG A 108 -9.25 -22.95 -11.87
C ARG A 108 -10.30 -23.74 -12.65
N ASP A 109 -10.48 -23.51 -13.95
CA ASP A 109 -11.52 -24.22 -14.72
C ASP A 109 -11.03 -25.31 -15.69
N ASP A 110 -9.73 -25.52 -15.86
CA ASP A 110 -9.24 -26.63 -16.69
C ASP A 110 -7.96 -27.21 -16.10
N ILE A 111 -8.07 -28.33 -15.37
CA ILE A 111 -7.17 -29.50 -15.37
C ILE A 111 -7.74 -30.52 -14.36
N LYS A 112 -8.10 -31.69 -14.91
CA LYS A 112 -8.47 -32.92 -14.20
C LYS A 112 -7.28 -33.47 -13.40
N VAL A 113 -7.54 -33.78 -12.14
CA VAL A 113 -7.05 -34.91 -11.29
C VAL A 113 -5.63 -35.44 -11.54
N ASP A 114 -4.75 -35.34 -10.54
CA ASP A 114 -4.22 -36.52 -9.82
C ASP A 114 -3.58 -36.10 -8.48
N GLU A 115 -3.74 -36.94 -7.47
CA GLU A 115 -3.29 -36.77 -6.08
C GLU A 115 -1.77 -36.93 -5.95
N THR A 116 -1.12 -36.01 -5.24
CA THR A 116 -0.09 -36.37 -4.24
C THR A 116 0.14 -35.21 -3.29
N GLU A 117 -0.06 -35.49 -2.00
CA GLU A 117 0.15 -34.60 -0.87
C GLU A 117 1.56 -34.01 -0.81
N VAL A 118 1.67 -32.69 -0.67
CA VAL A 118 2.58 -32.10 0.32
C VAL A 118 1.89 -30.88 0.93
N GLN A 119 1.59 -31.00 2.22
CA GLN A 119 1.03 -29.97 3.08
C GLN A 119 2.04 -28.84 3.32
N SER A 120 1.61 -27.61 3.12
CA SER A 120 2.14 -26.47 3.88
C SER A 120 0.95 -25.56 4.17
N GLU A 121 0.38 -25.76 5.35
CA GLU A 121 -0.73 -25.01 5.92
C GLU A 121 -0.34 -23.53 6.04
N GLN A 122 -1.10 -22.66 5.38
CA GLN A 122 -1.27 -21.27 5.79
C GLN A 122 -2.76 -21.02 5.87
N GLU A 123 -3.20 -20.94 7.11
CA GLU A 123 -4.57 -20.75 7.56
C GLU A 123 -5.22 -19.50 6.96
N GLN A 124 -6.52 -19.66 6.74
CA GLN A 124 -7.51 -18.64 6.50
C GLN A 124 -7.53 -17.63 7.66
N ASP A 125 -7.42 -16.34 7.37
CA ASP A 125 -8.49 -15.41 7.75
C ASP A 125 -8.33 -14.04 7.07
N SER A 126 -9.42 -13.52 6.53
CA SER A 126 -9.73 -12.08 6.34
C SER A 126 -10.96 -11.93 5.45
N GLU A 127 -12.05 -12.57 5.87
CA GLU A 127 -13.40 -12.10 5.59
C GLU A 127 -13.66 -10.88 6.49
N ALA A 128 -13.14 -9.73 6.09
CA ALA A 128 -13.59 -8.43 6.60
C ALA A 128 -13.40 -7.41 5.49
N LEU A 129 -14.45 -7.26 4.71
CA LEU A 129 -14.72 -6.13 3.85
C LEU A 129 -14.75 -4.85 4.72
N ALA A 130 -13.57 -4.32 5.07
CA ALA A 130 -13.47 -2.99 5.63
C ALA A 130 -13.73 -2.00 4.47
N GLU A 131 -14.94 -1.47 4.47
CA GLU A 131 -15.32 -0.26 3.76
C GLU A 131 -14.20 0.77 3.87
N TRP A 132 -13.65 1.17 2.72
CA TRP A 132 -12.69 2.26 2.67
C TRP A 132 -13.44 3.57 2.92
N ASP A 133 -13.59 3.95 4.18
CA ASP A 133 -14.03 5.28 4.61
C ASP A 133 -12.83 6.23 4.61
N PRO A 134 -12.78 7.27 3.74
CA PRO A 134 -11.63 8.16 3.60
C PRO A 134 -11.59 9.27 4.67
N GLY A 135 -11.99 8.97 5.90
CA GLY A 135 -12.22 9.96 6.96
C GLY A 135 -11.39 9.84 8.24
N ASN A 136 -10.55 8.80 8.42
CA ASN A 136 -9.87 8.59 9.72
C ASN A 136 -8.43 9.15 9.76
N SER A 137 -8.30 10.45 10.05
CA SER A 137 -7.01 11.17 10.12
C SER A 137 -6.01 10.61 11.16
N ASP A 138 -6.47 9.86 12.17
CA ASP A 138 -5.60 9.29 13.20
C ASP A 138 -4.99 7.93 12.81
N ASN A 139 -5.73 7.11 12.04
CA ASN A 139 -5.17 5.89 11.45
C ASN A 139 -4.01 6.24 10.50
N ASP A 140 -4.08 7.37 9.80
CA ASP A 140 -3.01 7.82 8.91
C ASP A 140 -1.70 8.09 9.67
N ALA A 141 -1.74 8.64 10.90
CA ALA A 141 -0.54 8.91 11.69
C ALA A 141 0.11 7.63 12.22
N LEU A 142 -0.69 6.70 12.75
CA LEU A 142 -0.23 5.39 13.19
C LEU A 142 0.27 4.55 12.00
N ASP A 143 -0.43 4.57 10.86
CA ASP A 143 0.00 3.91 9.64
C ASP A 143 1.35 4.46 9.13
N LEU A 144 1.56 5.78 9.22
CA LEU A 144 2.84 6.41 8.89
C LEU A 144 3.95 5.99 9.87
N PHE A 145 3.64 5.90 11.17
CA PHE A 145 4.57 5.41 12.18
C PHE A 145 4.95 3.96 11.90
N PHE A 146 3.99 3.06 11.74
CA PHE A 146 4.27 1.65 11.46
C PHE A 146 4.93 1.45 10.09
N ALA A 147 4.64 2.29 9.09
CA ALA A 147 5.35 2.28 7.81
C ALA A 147 6.83 2.69 7.98
N SER A 148 7.11 3.68 8.83
CA SER A 148 8.46 4.12 9.18
C SER A 148 9.22 3.03 9.96
N VAL A 149 8.59 2.43 10.99
CA VAL A 149 9.15 1.31 11.75
C VAL A 149 9.38 0.08 10.86
N CYS A 150 8.47 -0.18 9.91
CA CYS A 150 8.66 -1.23 8.92
C CYS A 150 9.87 -0.96 8.01
N GLN A 151 10.12 0.30 7.62
CA GLN A 151 11.29 0.64 6.81
C GLN A 151 12.59 0.40 7.57
N SER A 152 12.70 0.87 8.81
CA SER A 152 13.89 0.64 9.63
C SER A 152 14.12 -0.84 9.88
N THR A 153 13.06 -1.60 10.17
CA THR A 153 13.14 -3.04 10.39
C THR A 153 13.59 -3.80 9.14
N LYS A 154 13.13 -3.41 7.94
CA LYS A 154 13.50 -4.07 6.68
C LYS A 154 14.97 -3.92 6.31
N ARG A 155 15.65 -2.89 6.83
CA ARG A 155 17.11 -2.67 6.62
C ARG A 155 17.97 -3.62 7.47
N LEU A 156 17.40 -4.24 8.50
CA LEU A 156 18.13 -5.16 9.38
C LEU A 156 18.15 -6.59 8.83
N PRO A 157 19.12 -7.44 9.20
CA PRO A 157 19.15 -8.85 8.81
C PRO A 157 17.91 -9.62 9.29
N LYS A 158 17.56 -10.71 8.56
CA LYS A 158 16.32 -11.49 8.80
C LYS A 158 16.16 -11.97 10.24
N LYS A 159 17.24 -12.36 10.92
CA LYS A 159 17.23 -12.77 12.32
C LYS A 159 16.67 -11.67 13.23
N TYR A 160 17.13 -10.43 13.05
CA TYR A 160 16.67 -9.27 13.80
C TYR A 160 15.25 -8.83 13.39
N GLN A 161 14.88 -8.97 12.11
CA GLN A 161 13.49 -8.75 11.68
C GLN A 161 12.51 -9.66 12.41
N SER A 162 12.82 -10.96 12.51
CA SER A 162 11.98 -11.93 13.21
C SER A 162 11.89 -11.64 14.70
N GLN A 163 13.00 -11.22 15.32
CA GLN A 163 13.01 -10.81 16.72
C GLN A 163 12.11 -9.59 16.96
N ILE A 164 12.25 -8.54 16.15
CA ILE A 164 11.41 -7.33 16.27
C ILE A 164 9.93 -7.66 16.08
N LYS A 165 9.59 -8.51 15.10
CA LYS A 165 8.19 -8.93 14.89
C LYS A 165 7.59 -9.60 16.12
N ARG A 166 8.34 -10.51 16.75
CA ARG A 166 7.89 -11.20 17.97
C ARG A 166 7.66 -10.20 19.10
N GLU A 167 8.64 -9.34 19.38
CA GLU A 167 8.54 -8.36 20.48
C GLU A 167 7.35 -7.39 20.28
N VAL A 168 7.08 -6.97 19.05
CA VAL A 168 5.92 -6.11 18.74
C VAL A 168 4.62 -6.85 18.99
N LEU A 169 4.48 -8.11 18.54
CA LEU A 169 3.28 -8.91 18.77
C LEU A 169 3.06 -9.18 20.26
N ASP A 170 4.11 -9.55 21.01
CA ASP A 170 4.02 -9.78 22.45
C ASP A 170 3.63 -8.51 23.23
N THR A 171 4.01 -7.34 22.74
CA THR A 171 3.61 -6.06 23.32
C THR A 171 2.15 -5.76 23.01
N LEU A 172 1.70 -6.00 21.77
CA LEU A 172 0.30 -5.82 21.37
C LEU A 172 -0.62 -6.72 22.19
N LEU A 173 -0.30 -8.01 22.31
CA LEU A 173 -1.11 -8.97 23.08
C LEU A 173 -1.27 -8.52 24.53
N ARG A 174 -0.19 -8.06 25.18
CA ARG A 174 -0.24 -7.55 26.56
C ARG A 174 -1.11 -6.29 26.70
N ILE A 175 -1.02 -5.37 25.74
CA ILE A 175 -1.81 -4.14 25.76
C ILE A 175 -3.29 -4.46 25.51
N GLU A 176 -3.60 -5.38 24.58
CA GLU A 176 -4.97 -5.83 24.32
C GLU A 176 -5.60 -6.49 25.54
N GLU A 177 -4.84 -7.36 26.23
CA GLU A 177 -5.28 -8.00 27.47
C GLU A 177 -5.57 -6.96 28.56
N GLN A 178 -4.67 -5.99 28.77
CA GLN A 178 -4.88 -4.91 29.74
C GLN A 178 -6.09 -4.04 29.39
N HIS A 179 -6.26 -3.71 28.11
CA HIS A 179 -7.42 -2.95 27.66
C HIS A 179 -8.73 -3.71 27.89
N GLU A 180 -8.74 -5.04 27.71
CA GLU A 180 -9.91 -5.86 27.98
C GLU A 180 -10.23 -5.94 29.48
N THR A 181 -9.22 -6.03 30.35
CA THR A 181 -9.42 -5.97 31.80
C THR A 181 -9.95 -4.62 32.24
N ASP A 182 -9.37 -3.52 31.76
CA ASP A 182 -9.80 -2.16 32.10
C ASP A 182 -11.24 -1.90 31.64
N ALA A 183 -11.60 -2.37 30.43
CA ALA A 183 -12.95 -2.26 29.91
C ALA A 183 -13.98 -3.07 30.74
N ARG A 184 -13.59 -4.24 31.27
CA ARG A 184 -14.43 -5.05 32.17
C ARG A 184 -14.61 -4.37 33.52
N GLU A 185 -13.55 -3.82 34.11
CA GLU A 185 -13.62 -3.07 35.37
C GLU A 185 -14.49 -1.82 35.25
N THR A 186 -14.35 -1.09 34.13
CA THR A 186 -15.17 0.11 33.87
C THR A 186 -16.66 -0.25 33.76
N LYS A 187 -17.01 -1.34 33.08
CA LYS A 187 -18.40 -1.83 32.99
C LYS A 187 -18.97 -2.24 34.35
N ILE A 188 -18.17 -2.88 35.20
CA ILE A 188 -18.57 -3.29 36.55
C ILE A 188 -18.76 -2.06 37.45
N ALA A 189 -17.90 -1.05 37.34
CA ALA A 189 -18.02 0.20 38.09
C ALA A 189 -19.28 0.99 37.71
N VAL A 190 -19.60 1.06 36.41
CA VAL A 190 -20.83 1.72 35.92
C VAL A 190 -22.08 0.95 36.36
N ALA A 191 -22.06 -0.39 36.34
CA ALA A 191 -23.19 -1.22 36.78
C ALA A 191 -23.45 -1.16 38.30
N LYS A 192 -22.47 -0.77 39.12
CA LYS A 192 -22.64 -0.56 40.56
C LYS A 192 -23.15 0.84 40.93
N MET A 193 -23.22 1.77 39.97
CA MET A 193 -23.76 3.13 40.17
C MET A 193 -25.24 3.27 39.81
N PHE A 194 -25.89 2.19 39.36
CA PHE A 194 -27.33 2.08 39.14
C PHE A 194 -27.92 1.02 40.07
#